data_AF-A0A2L0UES8-F1
#
_entry.id   AF-A0A2L0UES8-F1
#
_cell.length_a   1.000
_cell.length_b   1.000
_cell.length_c   1.000
_cell.angle_alpha   90.00
_cell.angle_beta   90.00
_cell.angle_gamma   90.00
#
_symmetry.space_group_name_H-M   'P 1'
#
loop_
_entity.id
_entity.type
_entity.pdbx_description
1 polymer ?
#
loop_
_entity_poly.entity_id
_entity_poly.type
_entity_poly.pdbx_seq_one_letter_code
_entity_poly.pdbx_strand_id
1 'polypeptide(L)'
;MPLVDTVADAEAAVAASHYPPLGARSWGPLHGARPVHQPGSDGGRHAVPLCSVMIETARALEAVEGIAAVPGVDMIFVGPFDLSLALGLEVDDLLASTGERAPLERIIGACRVAGIRAGAYAGTPERAAILGAAGFS
;
A
#
# COMPACT_ATOMS: atom_id res chain seq x y z
N MET A 1 1.94 6.02 0.25
CA MET A 1 1.39 7.14 1.02
C MET A 1 1.39 6.72 2.48
N PRO A 2 2.17 7.39 3.35
CA PRO A 2 2.14 7.19 4.79
C PRO A 2 0.82 7.70 5.40
N LEU A 3 0.55 7.34 6.65
CA LEU A 3 -0.55 7.84 7.48
C LEU A 3 -1.95 7.75 6.83
N VAL A 4 -2.25 6.63 6.16
CA VAL A 4 -3.56 6.35 5.59
C VAL A 4 -4.43 5.64 6.63
N ASP A 5 -5.22 6.42 7.37
CA ASP A 5 -6.00 5.94 8.51
C ASP A 5 -7.44 5.53 8.14
N THR A 6 -7.93 5.98 6.99
CA THR A 6 -9.31 5.75 6.55
C THR A 6 -9.43 5.40 5.08
N VAL A 7 -10.60 4.87 4.72
CA VAL A 7 -11.02 4.68 3.32
C VAL A 7 -10.94 5.99 2.53
N ALA A 8 -11.38 7.11 3.12
CA ALA A 8 -11.34 8.41 2.47
C ALA A 8 -9.89 8.89 2.20
N ASP A 9 -8.95 8.59 3.11
CA ASP A 9 -7.53 8.89 2.90
C ASP A 9 -6.96 8.06 1.74
N ALA A 10 -7.37 6.79 1.63
CA ALA A 10 -6.97 5.91 0.53
C ALA A 10 -7.55 6.38 -0.80
N GLU A 11 -8.84 6.77 -0.84
CA GLU A 11 -9.48 7.37 -2.02
C GLU A 11 -8.75 8.66 -2.46
N ALA A 12 -8.37 9.51 -1.50
CA ALA A 12 -7.60 10.72 -1.79
C ALA A 12 -6.21 10.40 -2.35
N ALA A 13 -5.54 9.36 -1.82
CA ALA A 13 -4.25 8.88 -2.33
C ALA A 13 -4.37 8.35 -3.77
N VAL A 14 -5.44 7.60 -4.09
CA VAL A 14 -5.72 7.14 -5.45
C VAL A 14 -5.97 8.33 -6.37
N ALA A 15 -6.84 9.25 -5.96
CA ALA A 15 -7.18 10.43 -6.75
C ALA A 15 -5.95 11.29 -7.09
N ALA A 16 -5.00 11.42 -6.16
CA ALA A 16 -3.77 12.18 -6.39
C ALA A 16 -2.74 11.45 -7.27
N SER A 17 -2.75 10.11 -7.28
CA SER A 17 -1.73 9.29 -7.95
C SER A 17 -2.10 8.90 -9.38
N HIS A 18 -3.41 8.81 -9.68
CA HIS A 18 -3.94 8.32 -10.95
C HIS A 18 -4.49 9.41 -11.86
N TYR A 19 -4.40 9.18 -13.17
CA TYR A 19 -5.10 9.96 -14.18
C TYR A 19 -6.58 9.54 -14.26
N PRO A 20 -7.45 10.33 -14.94
CA PRO A 20 -8.81 9.89 -15.23
C PRO A 20 -8.84 8.50 -15.93
N PRO A 21 -9.83 7.64 -15.65
CA PRO A 21 -11.01 7.89 -14.81
C PRO A 21 -10.80 7.64 -13.31
N LEU A 22 -9.65 7.09 -12.89
CA LEU A 22 -9.41 6.69 -11.50
C LEU A 22 -9.00 7.85 -10.58
N GLY A 23 -8.47 8.93 -11.14
CA GLY A 23 -8.04 10.08 -10.35
C GLY A 23 -7.98 11.39 -11.13
N ALA A 24 -7.32 12.38 -10.51
CA ALA A 24 -7.23 13.76 -10.97
C ALA A 24 -5.76 14.24 -11.09
N ARG A 25 -4.81 13.32 -11.24
CA ARG A 25 -3.40 13.65 -11.44
C ARG A 25 -3.22 14.57 -12.66
N SER A 26 -2.45 15.64 -12.48
CA SER A 26 -2.13 16.58 -13.56
C SER A 26 -1.23 15.94 -14.62
N TRP A 27 -1.52 16.25 -15.89
CA TRP A 27 -0.75 15.82 -17.07
C TRP A 27 0.00 17.03 -17.65
N GLY A 28 1.34 17.04 -17.50
CA GLY A 28 2.21 18.12 -17.96
C GLY A 28 3.20 17.69 -19.04
N PRO A 29 2.77 17.51 -20.31
CA PRO A 29 3.60 16.96 -21.38
C PRO A 29 4.56 17.99 -22.01
N LEU A 30 5.34 18.73 -21.20
CA LEU A 30 6.19 19.82 -21.68
C LEU A 30 7.66 19.45 -21.90
N HIS A 31 8.00 18.16 -22.00
CA HIS A 31 9.36 17.75 -22.35
C HIS A 31 9.55 17.71 -23.87
N GLY A 32 10.46 18.57 -24.35
CA GLY A 32 10.66 18.92 -25.75
C GLY A 32 10.71 17.74 -26.75
N ALA A 33 10.14 18.01 -27.92
CA ALA A 33 10.23 17.24 -29.17
C ALA A 33 9.67 15.81 -29.20
N ARG A 34 9.03 15.31 -28.13
CA ARG A 34 8.33 14.00 -28.19
C ARG A 34 6.83 14.17 -28.51
N PRO A 35 6.22 13.27 -29.30
CA PRO A 35 4.79 13.25 -29.49
C PRO A 35 4.09 13.18 -28.13
N VAL A 36 3.18 14.12 -27.88
CA VAL A 36 2.33 14.12 -26.68
C VAL A 36 1.27 13.04 -26.87
N HIS A 37 1.50 11.88 -26.28
CA HIS A 37 0.49 10.84 -26.16
C HIS A 37 -0.37 11.11 -24.92
N GLN A 38 -1.63 10.71 -24.93
CA GLN A 38 -2.42 10.68 -23.70
C GLN A 38 -1.83 9.64 -22.74
N PRO A 39 -2.03 9.77 -21.41
CA PRO A 39 -1.69 8.71 -20.46
C PRO A 39 -2.21 7.35 -20.94
N GLY A 40 -1.32 6.36 -21.06
CA GLY A 40 -1.66 5.01 -21.53
C GLY A 40 -1.80 4.85 -23.05
N SER A 41 -1.72 5.92 -23.84
CA SER A 41 -1.91 5.88 -25.32
C SER A 41 -0.60 5.76 -26.11
N ASP A 42 0.53 5.54 -25.45
CA ASP A 42 1.87 5.52 -26.05
C ASP A 42 2.45 4.11 -26.21
N GLY A 43 1.61 3.09 -26.06
CA GLY A 43 2.03 1.68 -26.07
C GLY A 43 2.77 1.27 -24.80
N GLY A 44 2.49 1.90 -23.66
CA GLY A 44 3.08 1.56 -22.36
C GLY A 44 4.47 2.15 -22.14
N ARG A 45 4.83 3.22 -22.86
CA ARG A 45 6.13 3.89 -22.69
C ARG A 45 6.16 4.74 -21.42
N HIS A 46 5.00 5.24 -20.96
CA HIS A 46 4.82 5.81 -19.64
C HIS A 46 4.34 4.71 -18.68
N ALA A 47 5.07 4.54 -17.58
CA ALA A 47 4.67 3.64 -16.52
C ALA A 47 3.32 4.08 -15.93
N VAL A 48 2.42 3.12 -15.73
CA VAL A 48 1.20 3.33 -14.93
C VAL A 48 1.64 3.56 -13.49
N PRO A 49 1.26 4.68 -12.85
CA PRO A 49 1.62 4.92 -11.47
C PRO A 49 0.93 3.90 -10.57
N LEU A 50 1.65 3.39 -9.58
CA LEU A 50 1.09 2.54 -8.53
C LEU A 50 0.75 3.38 -7.30
N CYS A 51 -0.39 3.12 -6.68
CA CYS A 51 -0.76 3.64 -5.38
C CYS A 51 -0.53 2.59 -4.30
N SER A 52 0.58 2.73 -3.58
CA SER A 52 0.83 1.96 -2.35
C SER A 52 0.46 2.81 -1.14
N VAL A 53 -0.36 2.28 -0.23
CA VAL A 53 -0.78 2.95 1.01
C VAL A 53 -0.19 2.24 2.22
N MET A 54 0.20 2.99 3.25
CA MET A 54 0.85 2.42 4.41
C MET A 54 -0.13 2.17 5.54
N ILE A 55 -0.08 0.95 6.09
CA ILE A 55 -0.78 0.59 7.33
C ILE A 55 0.27 0.61 8.44
N GLU A 56 0.24 1.68 9.22
CA GLU A 56 1.27 1.96 10.24
C GLU A 56 0.70 2.59 11.52
N THR A 57 -0.63 2.60 11.67
CA THR A 57 -1.34 3.07 12.86
C THR A 57 -2.38 2.03 13.29
N ALA A 58 -2.84 2.09 14.54
CA ALA A 58 -3.91 1.24 15.03
C ALA A 58 -5.24 1.46 14.26
N ARG A 59 -5.54 2.72 13.92
CA ARG A 59 -6.75 3.09 13.17
C ARG A 59 -6.71 2.58 11.73
N ALA A 60 -5.56 2.69 11.06
CA ALA A 60 -5.36 2.12 9.74
C ALA A 60 -5.56 0.59 9.75
N LEU A 61 -5.04 -0.09 10.77
CA LEU A 61 -5.23 -1.54 10.94
C LEU A 61 -6.71 -1.90 11.18
N GLU A 62 -7.46 -1.09 11.93
CA GLU A 62 -8.89 -1.29 12.13
C GLU A 62 -9.69 -1.16 10.82
N ALA A 63 -9.28 -0.27 9.93
CA ALA A 63 -9.93 0.02 8.66
C ALA A 63 -9.35 -0.75 7.46
N VAL A 64 -8.40 -1.67 7.68
CA VAL A 64 -7.54 -2.23 6.63
C VAL A 64 -8.31 -2.90 5.49
N GLU A 65 -9.40 -3.61 5.78
CA GLU A 65 -10.22 -4.27 4.76
C GLU A 65 -10.89 -3.24 3.83
N GLY A 66 -11.38 -2.14 4.40
CA GLY A 66 -11.97 -1.05 3.62
C GLY A 66 -10.93 -0.33 2.77
N ILE A 67 -9.75 -0.06 3.35
CA ILE A 67 -8.62 0.57 2.64
C ILE A 67 -8.15 -0.32 1.48
N ALA A 68 -7.96 -1.61 1.72
CA ALA A 68 -7.54 -2.57 0.70
C ALA A 68 -8.54 -2.68 -0.46
N ALA A 69 -9.83 -2.52 -0.17
CA ALA A 69 -10.90 -2.65 -1.16
C ALA A 69 -11.09 -1.40 -2.05
N VAL A 70 -10.41 -0.29 -1.77
CA VAL A 70 -10.52 0.95 -2.58
C VAL A 70 -9.97 0.70 -3.99
N PRO A 71 -10.78 0.91 -5.06
CA PRO A 71 -10.31 0.77 -6.42
C PRO A 71 -9.12 1.71 -6.70
N GLY A 72 -8.03 1.17 -7.22
CA GLY A 72 -6.80 1.92 -7.51
C GLY A 72 -5.77 1.91 -6.38
N VAL A 73 -6.05 1.30 -5.22
CA VAL A 73 -5.00 0.89 -4.28
C VAL A 73 -4.37 -0.39 -4.82
N ASP A 74 -3.08 -0.33 -5.18
CA ASP A 74 -2.37 -1.46 -5.79
C ASP A 74 -1.66 -2.34 -4.77
N MET A 75 -1.35 -1.79 -3.61
CA MET A 75 -0.57 -2.44 -2.56
C MET A 75 -0.83 -1.79 -1.20
N ILE A 76 -0.88 -2.62 -0.16
CA ILE A 76 -0.64 -2.17 1.21
C ILE A 76 0.83 -2.39 1.54
N PHE A 77 1.47 -1.38 2.13
CA PHE A 77 2.82 -1.45 2.64
C PHE A 77 2.83 -1.28 4.16
N VAL A 78 3.49 -2.17 4.90
CA VAL A 78 3.55 -2.07 6.37
C VAL A 78 4.82 -1.35 6.79
N GLY A 79 4.67 -0.32 7.61
CA GLY A 79 5.75 0.27 8.41
C GLY A 79 5.77 -0.40 9.79
N PRO A 80 6.56 -1.46 10.02
CA PRO A 80 6.41 -2.25 11.24
C PRO A 80 6.87 -1.51 12.50
N PHE A 81 7.78 -0.55 12.40
CA PHE A 81 8.23 0.26 13.53
C PHE A 81 7.11 1.16 14.05
N ASP A 82 6.45 1.88 13.15
CA ASP A 82 5.33 2.76 13.50
C ASP A 82 4.10 1.94 13.93
N LEU A 83 3.82 0.83 13.24
CA LEU A 83 2.72 -0.06 13.62
C LEU A 83 2.96 -0.71 14.99
N SER A 84 4.16 -1.20 15.28
CA SER A 84 4.46 -1.79 16.59
C SER A 84 4.34 -0.74 17.69
N LEU A 85 4.87 0.47 17.45
CA LEU A 85 4.73 1.59 18.38
C LEU A 85 3.25 1.95 18.64
N ALA A 86 2.44 2.03 17.59
CA ALA A 86 1.01 2.34 17.70
C ALA A 86 0.22 1.25 18.46
N LEU A 87 0.69 0.01 18.43
CA LEU A 87 0.07 -1.13 19.13
C LEU A 87 0.69 -1.38 20.53
N GLY A 88 1.70 -0.62 20.94
CA GLY A 88 2.41 -0.83 22.20
C GLY A 88 3.23 -2.12 22.22
N LEU A 89 3.80 -2.51 21.08
CA LEU A 89 4.59 -3.72 20.87
C LEU A 89 6.02 -3.37 20.43
N GLU A 90 6.95 -4.28 20.68
CA GLU A 90 8.23 -4.30 19.97
C GLU A 90 8.05 -4.88 18.56
N VAL A 91 8.96 -4.54 17.64
CA VAL A 91 8.88 -5.02 16.24
C VAL A 91 8.95 -6.55 16.16
N ASP A 92 9.78 -7.18 16.99
CA ASP A 92 9.91 -8.63 16.97
C ASP A 92 8.66 -9.33 17.53
N ASP A 93 7.95 -8.70 18.48
CA ASP A 93 6.65 -9.20 18.97
C ASP A 93 5.56 -9.07 17.91
N LEU A 94 5.55 -7.97 17.15
CA LEU A 94 4.65 -7.79 16.01
C LEU A 94 4.89 -8.88 14.95
N LEU A 95 6.16 -9.16 14.61
CA LEU A 95 6.56 -10.17 13.63
C LEU A 95 6.26 -11.60 14.09
N ALA A 96 6.36 -11.87 15.40
CA ALA A 96 6.07 -13.17 15.99
C ALA A 96 4.56 -13.39 16.28
N SER A 97 3.74 -12.35 16.15
CA SER A 97 2.29 -12.44 16.40
C SER A 97 1.62 -13.42 15.45
N THR A 98 0.77 -14.31 15.99
CA THR A 98 0.07 -15.34 15.22
C THR A 98 -1.40 -15.46 15.62
N GLY A 99 -2.23 -15.96 14.70
CA GLY A 99 -3.64 -16.24 14.92
C GLY A 99 -4.58 -15.12 14.47
N GLU A 100 -5.89 -15.30 14.71
CA GLU A 100 -6.96 -14.48 14.12
C GLU A 100 -6.87 -12.96 14.39
N ARG A 101 -6.17 -12.56 15.45
CA ARG A 101 -5.97 -11.15 15.82
C ARG A 101 -4.56 -10.63 15.51
N ALA A 102 -3.72 -11.43 14.86
CA ALA A 102 -2.37 -11.01 14.47
C ALA A 102 -2.46 -9.89 13.43
N PRO A 103 -1.87 -8.71 13.68
CA PRO A 103 -1.97 -7.56 12.78
C PRO A 103 -1.51 -7.88 11.35
N LEU A 104 -0.39 -8.58 11.22
CA LEU A 104 0.19 -8.90 9.91
C LEU A 104 -0.68 -9.89 9.12
N GLU A 105 -1.22 -10.92 9.77
CA GLU A 105 -2.14 -11.88 9.15
C GLU A 105 -3.43 -11.18 8.67
N ARG A 106 -3.97 -10.25 9.46
CA ARG A 106 -5.15 -9.46 9.07
C ARG A 106 -4.87 -8.61 7.83
N ILE A 107 -3.73 -7.92 7.79
CA ILE A 107 -3.32 -7.11 6.64
C ILE A 107 -3.18 -7.98 5.37
N ILE A 108 -2.48 -9.11 5.47
CA ILE A 108 -2.32 -10.06 4.36
C ILE A 108 -3.69 -10.59 3.90
N GLY A 109 -4.57 -10.92 4.85
CA GLY A 109 -5.94 -11.36 4.59
C GLY A 109 -6.74 -10.33 3.79
N ALA A 110 -6.70 -9.06 4.20
CA ALA A 110 -7.34 -7.95 3.50
C ALA A 110 -6.79 -7.79 2.07
N CYS A 111 -5.47 -7.80 1.90
CA CYS A 111 -4.83 -7.75 0.58
C CYS A 111 -5.27 -8.90 -0.32
N ARG A 112 -5.30 -10.13 0.22
CA ARG A 112 -5.71 -11.32 -0.53
C ARG A 112 -7.17 -11.23 -0.99
N VAL A 113 -8.08 -10.77 -0.13
CA VAL A 113 -9.50 -10.59 -0.48
C VAL A 113 -9.68 -9.53 -1.56
N ALA A 114 -8.93 -8.42 -1.48
CA ALA A 114 -8.94 -7.37 -2.49
C ALA A 114 -8.17 -7.71 -3.78
N GLY A 115 -7.37 -8.78 -3.78
CA GLY A 115 -6.54 -9.16 -4.93
C GLY A 115 -5.31 -8.28 -5.14
N ILE A 116 -4.80 -7.64 -4.08
CA ILE A 116 -3.65 -6.73 -4.11
C ILE A 116 -2.46 -7.29 -3.34
N ARG A 117 -1.27 -6.71 -3.51
CA ARG A 117 -0.05 -7.16 -2.82
C ARG A 117 0.08 -6.56 -1.42
N ALA A 118 0.73 -7.30 -0.52
CA ALA A 118 1.19 -6.80 0.77
C ALA A 118 2.72 -6.72 0.74
N GLY A 119 3.26 -5.53 1.02
CA GLY A 119 4.70 -5.29 1.22
C GLY A 119 5.00 -4.85 2.65
N ALA A 120 6.24 -4.96 3.10
CA ALA A 120 6.66 -4.50 4.42
C ALA A 120 8.15 -4.16 4.45
N TYR A 121 8.52 -3.16 5.26
CA TYR A 121 9.94 -2.87 5.50
C TYR A 121 10.53 -3.85 6.53
N ALA A 122 11.51 -4.65 6.13
CA ALA A 122 12.10 -5.66 7.02
C ALA A 122 13.27 -5.15 7.90
N GLY A 123 14.06 -4.20 7.41
CA GLY A 123 15.28 -3.72 8.07
C GLY A 123 16.47 -4.71 8.06
N THR A 124 16.23 -6.03 8.15
CA THR A 124 17.27 -7.08 8.08
C THR A 124 16.84 -8.27 7.20
N PRO A 125 17.79 -9.08 6.69
CA PRO A 125 17.48 -10.29 5.93
C PRO A 125 16.65 -11.33 6.71
N GLU A 126 16.88 -11.47 8.02
CA GLU A 126 16.16 -12.42 8.87
C GLU A 126 14.69 -12.04 9.00
N ARG A 127 14.41 -10.76 9.25
CA ARG A 127 13.03 -10.24 9.28
C ARG A 127 12.38 -10.32 7.91
N ALA A 128 13.15 -10.13 6.84
CA ALA A 128 12.64 -10.29 5.47
C ALA A 128 12.21 -11.73 5.19
N ALA A 129 12.95 -12.72 5.67
CA ALA A 129 12.58 -14.13 5.55
C ALA A 129 11.29 -14.45 6.33
N ILE A 130 11.11 -13.90 7.54
CA ILE A 130 9.88 -14.05 8.34
C ILE A 130 8.68 -13.45 7.60
N LEU A 131 8.80 -12.20 7.14
CA LEU A 131 7.73 -11.51 6.40
C LEU A 131 7.39 -12.24 5.09
N GLY A 132 8.40 -12.69 4.35
CA GLY A 132 8.22 -13.48 3.13
C GLY A 132 7.49 -14.79 3.39
N ALA A 133 7.82 -15.50 4.47
CA ALA A 133 7.12 -16.73 4.87
C ALA A 133 5.67 -16.47 5.31
N ALA A 134 5.37 -15.30 5.88
CA ALA A 134 4.02 -14.89 6.24
C ALA A 134 3.16 -14.50 5.02
N GLY A 135 3.77 -14.18 3.87
CA GLY A 135 3.07 -13.86 2.62
C GLY A 135 3.25 -12.43 2.12
N PHE A 136 4.19 -11.66 2.68
CA PHE A 136 4.61 -10.39 2.10
C PHE A 136 5.52 -10.62 0.87
N SER A 137 5.43 -9.73 -0.12
CA SER A 137 6.15 -9.84 -1.42
C SER A 137 6.75 -8.52 -1.88
#